data_AF-A0A959SW32-F1
#
_entry.id   AF-A0A959SW32-F1
#
_cell.length_a   1.000
_cell.length_b   1.000
_cell.length_c   1.000
_cell.angle_alpha   90.00
_cell.angle_beta   90.00
_cell.angle_gamma   90.00
#
_symmetry.space_group_name_H-M   'P 1'
#
loop_
_entity.id
_entity.type
_entity.pdbx_description
1 polymer ?
#
loop_
_entity_poly.entity_id
_entity_poly.type
_entity_poly.pdbx_seq_one_letter_code
_entity_poly.pdbx_strand_id
1 'polypeptide(L)'
;MSIRWKLFRVANYFLLLSFLVFAIIMTVANFKKAFPEELQWIYFAMLTMSIIIMVNSIFNIVFLTKYYPAKSIERNTKSAHSIIMICYILSLLFLLVICIVGLVEEIKDRSEDDIGILMVIFFIINLLAGIYVLVNQFILVRLIKKNYKKSLLILIDNLGES
;
A
#
# COMPACT_ATOMS: atom_id res chain seq x y z
N MET A 1 -5.52 19.24 10.24
CA MET A 1 -5.35 18.22 9.18
C MET A 1 -6.74 17.80 8.67
N SER A 2 -7.00 17.86 7.36
CA SER A 2 -8.33 17.56 6.81
C SER A 2 -8.73 16.10 7.02
N ILE A 3 -10.04 15.83 7.04
CA ILE A 3 -10.61 14.47 7.26
C ILE A 3 -10.02 13.43 6.31
N ARG A 4 -9.83 13.83 5.05
CA ARG A 4 -9.23 13.02 3.98
C ARG A 4 -7.87 12.44 4.37
N TRP A 5 -6.98 13.25 4.94
CA TRP A 5 -5.64 12.80 5.30
C TRP A 5 -5.63 11.93 6.55
N LYS A 6 -6.60 12.12 7.44
CA LYS A 6 -6.82 11.20 8.56
C LYS A 6 -7.24 9.81 8.05
N LEU A 7 -8.19 9.76 7.11
CA LEU A 7 -8.63 8.50 6.48
C LEU A 7 -7.50 7.84 5.68
N PHE A 8 -6.72 8.61 4.92
CA PHE A 8 -5.53 8.10 4.24
C PHE A 8 -4.54 7.46 5.23
N ARG A 9 -4.27 8.11 6.36
CA ARG A 9 -3.40 7.56 7.41
C ARG A 9 -3.97 6.26 7.99
N VAL A 10 -5.26 6.23 8.31
CA VAL A 10 -5.94 5.03 8.83
C VAL A 10 -5.87 3.87 7.82
N ALA A 11 -6.13 4.13 6.54
CA ALA A 11 -6.04 3.11 5.49
C ALA A 11 -4.63 2.51 5.37
N ASN A 12 -3.57 3.33 5.47
CA ASN A 12 -2.20 2.82 5.47
C ASN A 12 -1.89 1.98 6.72
N TYR A 13 -2.37 2.37 7.91
CA TYR A 13 -2.23 1.53 9.11
C TYR A 13 -2.99 0.22 9.00
N PHE A 14 -4.21 0.26 8.45
CA PHE A 14 -5.02 -0.93 8.20
C PHE A 14 -4.31 -1.91 7.26
N LEU A 15 -3.77 -1.43 6.13
CA LEU A 15 -3.00 -2.27 5.20
C LEU A 15 -1.72 -2.81 5.84
N LEU A 16 -0.99 -1.95 6.56
CA LEU A 16 0.23 -2.37 7.27
C LEU A 16 -0.04 -3.51 8.24
N LEU A 17 -1.09 -3.38 9.07
CA LEU A 17 -1.46 -4.41 10.04
C LEU A 17 -1.98 -5.68 9.35
N SER A 18 -2.85 -5.53 8.35
CA SER A 18 -3.43 -6.67 7.62
C SER A 18 -2.37 -7.52 6.94
N PHE A 19 -1.42 -6.87 6.25
CA PHE A 19 -0.33 -7.58 5.58
C PHE A 19 0.77 -8.07 6.55
N LEU A 20 0.94 -7.43 7.71
CA LEU A 20 1.80 -7.96 8.78
C LEU A 20 1.24 -9.27 9.33
N VAL A 21 -0.06 -9.28 9.68
CA VAL A 21 -0.74 -10.49 10.16
C VAL A 21 -0.70 -11.59 9.11
N PHE A 22 -1.00 -11.25 7.85
CA PHE A 22 -0.92 -12.19 6.73
C PHE A 22 0.50 -12.76 6.56
N ALA A 23 1.55 -11.92 6.58
CA ALA A 23 2.93 -12.36 6.48
C ALA A 23 3.34 -13.31 7.63
N ILE A 24 2.87 -13.05 8.86
CA ILE A 24 3.11 -13.93 10.01
C ILE A 24 2.43 -15.28 9.81
N ILE A 25 1.15 -15.29 9.43
CA ILE A 25 0.38 -16.53 9.18
C ILE A 25 1.07 -17.37 8.11
N MET A 26 1.45 -16.73 6.99
CA MET A 26 2.15 -17.38 5.89
C MET A 26 3.49 -17.97 6.36
N THR A 27 4.28 -17.20 7.10
CA THR A 27 5.58 -17.67 7.63
C THR A 27 5.42 -18.89 8.53
N VAL A 28 4.45 -18.86 9.45
CA VAL A 28 4.16 -19.99 10.34
C VAL A 28 3.69 -21.22 9.56
N ALA A 29 2.82 -21.04 8.57
CA ALA A 29 2.35 -22.13 7.71
C ALA A 29 3.50 -22.79 6.93
N ASN A 30 4.45 -21.98 6.43
CA ASN A 30 5.63 -22.49 5.74
C ASN A 30 6.54 -23.32 6.67
N PHE A 31 6.77 -22.87 7.91
CA PHE A 31 7.55 -23.66 8.89
C PHE A 31 6.91 -25.00 9.24
N LYS A 32 5.58 -25.08 9.19
CA LYS A 32 4.83 -26.33 9.39
C LYS A 32 4.82 -27.24 8.15
N LYS A 33 5.52 -26.86 7.06
CA LYS A 33 5.49 -27.53 5.75
C LYS A 33 4.05 -27.73 5.26
N ALA A 34 3.17 -26.77 5.52
CA ALA A 34 1.77 -26.83 5.10
C ALA A 34 1.60 -26.69 3.58
N PHE A 35 2.65 -26.26 2.87
CA PHE A 35 2.63 -26.07 1.42
C PHE A 35 3.47 -27.14 0.70
N PRO A 36 2.94 -27.72 -0.40
CA PRO A 36 3.72 -28.52 -1.34
C PRO A 36 4.96 -27.77 -1.86
N GLU A 37 6.05 -28.49 -2.12
CA GLU A 37 7.29 -27.89 -2.65
C GLU A 37 7.07 -27.14 -3.97
N GLU A 38 6.19 -27.67 -4.83
CA GLU A 38 5.82 -27.08 -6.12
C GLU A 38 5.16 -25.70 -6.01
N LEU A 39 4.62 -25.34 -4.82
CA LEU A 39 3.94 -24.06 -4.57
C LEU A 39 4.80 -23.07 -3.77
N GLN A 40 6.05 -23.42 -3.42
CA GLN A 40 6.93 -22.56 -2.62
C GLN A 40 7.25 -21.22 -3.31
N TRP A 41 7.29 -21.19 -4.64
CA TRP A 41 7.52 -19.95 -5.39
C TRP A 41 6.34 -18.98 -5.29
N ILE A 42 5.09 -19.49 -5.26
CA ILE A 42 3.88 -18.69 -5.06
C ILE A 42 3.91 -18.08 -3.66
N TYR A 43 4.23 -18.91 -2.66
CA TYR A 43 4.43 -18.48 -1.29
C TYR A 43 5.43 -17.32 -1.19
N PHE A 44 6.61 -17.47 -1.82
CA PHE A 44 7.64 -16.44 -1.80
C PHE A 44 7.19 -15.14 -2.48
N ALA A 45 6.45 -15.25 -3.59
CA ALA A 45 5.86 -14.12 -4.27
C ALA A 45 4.83 -13.38 -3.38
N MET A 46 3.95 -14.10 -2.70
CA MET A 46 2.97 -13.52 -1.76
C MET A 46 3.64 -12.83 -0.58
N LEU A 47 4.70 -13.41 -0.02
CA LEU A 47 5.47 -12.81 1.07
C LEU A 47 6.15 -11.51 0.61
N THR A 48 6.80 -11.53 -0.54
CA THR A 48 7.48 -10.35 -1.11
C THR A 48 6.48 -9.23 -1.39
N MET A 49 5.33 -9.56 -1.96
CA MET A 49 4.23 -8.64 -2.21
C MET A 49 3.69 -8.01 -0.91
N SER A 50 3.55 -8.82 0.15
CA SER A 50 3.15 -8.33 1.48
C SER A 50 4.14 -7.31 2.03
N ILE A 51 5.44 -7.61 1.93
CA ILE A 51 6.52 -6.69 2.37
C ILE A 51 6.47 -5.38 1.57
N ILE A 52 6.27 -5.43 0.25
CA ILE A 52 6.17 -4.23 -0.58
C ILE A 52 4.99 -3.35 -0.14
N ILE A 53 3.83 -3.94 0.14
CA ILE A 53 2.65 -3.20 0.62
C ILE A 53 2.90 -2.55 1.98
N MET A 54 3.54 -3.27 2.90
CA MET A 54 3.91 -2.75 4.21
C MET A 54 4.89 -1.58 4.09
N VAL A 55 5.96 -1.74 3.29
CA VAL A 55 6.95 -0.69 3.05
C VAL A 55 6.29 0.54 2.41
N ASN A 56 5.44 0.39 1.40
CA ASN A 56 4.71 1.51 0.81
C ASN A 56 3.83 2.23 1.84
N SER A 57 3.16 1.48 2.72
CA SER A 57 2.32 2.05 3.78
C SER A 57 3.14 2.86 4.78
N ILE A 58 4.31 2.37 5.19
CA ILE A 58 5.26 3.10 6.06
C ILE A 58 5.73 4.39 5.37
N PHE A 59 6.12 4.31 4.10
CA PHE A 59 6.54 5.48 3.33
C PHE A 59 5.43 6.53 3.27
N ASN A 60 4.18 6.13 3.01
CA ASN A 60 3.05 7.05 2.98
C ASN A 60 2.81 7.73 4.34
N ILE A 61 2.91 7.00 5.45
CA ILE A 61 2.79 7.55 6.80
C ILE A 61 3.92 8.55 7.08
N VAL A 62 5.16 8.22 6.72
CA VAL A 62 6.32 9.11 6.86
C VAL A 62 6.15 10.37 5.98
N PHE A 63 5.70 10.23 4.74
CA PHE A 63 5.45 11.36 3.84
C PHE A 63 4.43 12.33 4.43
N LEU A 64 3.36 11.78 4.98
CA LEU A 64 2.28 12.55 5.57
C LEU A 64 2.67 13.24 6.89
N THR A 65 3.52 12.62 7.70
CA THR A 65 3.94 13.16 9.01
C THR A 65 5.14 14.11 8.91
N LYS A 66 6.13 13.78 8.08
CA LYS A 66 7.38 14.53 7.97
C LYS A 66 7.31 15.65 6.93
N TYR A 67 6.64 15.47 5.80
CA TYR A 67 6.74 16.41 4.66
C TYR A 67 5.48 17.27 4.43
N TYR A 68 4.31 16.79 4.79
CA TYR A 68 3.08 17.58 4.70
C TYR A 68 3.03 18.66 5.82
N PRO A 69 2.53 19.89 5.53
CA PRO A 69 1.96 20.35 4.27
C PRO A 69 2.94 20.96 3.26
N ALA A 70 4.13 21.41 3.66
CA ALA A 70 4.97 22.28 2.82
C ALA A 70 6.48 22.10 3.01
N LYS A 71 6.97 20.96 3.52
CA LYS A 71 8.42 20.72 3.58
C LYS A 71 8.94 20.09 2.28
N SER A 72 10.17 20.45 1.90
CA SER A 72 10.83 19.89 0.72
C SER A 72 11.08 18.39 0.90
N ILE A 73 10.77 17.61 -0.14
CA ILE A 73 11.08 16.18 -0.17
C ILE A 73 12.53 16.02 -0.65
N GLU A 74 13.35 15.32 0.13
CA GLU A 74 14.74 15.02 -0.22
C GLU A 74 14.82 14.19 -1.51
N ARG A 75 15.86 14.42 -2.33
CA ARG A 75 16.02 13.80 -3.65
C ARG A 75 16.03 12.27 -3.59
N ASN A 76 16.75 11.70 -2.63
CA ASN A 76 16.86 10.24 -2.46
C ASN A 76 15.51 9.63 -2.05
N THR A 77 14.78 10.30 -1.15
CA THR A 77 13.44 9.89 -0.73
C THR A 77 12.45 9.89 -1.89
N LYS A 78 12.56 10.86 -2.81
CA LYS A 78 11.72 10.92 -4.01
C LYS A 78 11.96 9.74 -4.95
N SER A 79 13.23 9.36 -5.19
CA SER A 79 13.56 8.21 -6.04
C SER A 79 13.09 6.90 -5.42
N ALA A 80 13.36 6.69 -4.13
CA ALA A 80 12.89 5.50 -3.40
C ALA A 80 11.36 5.40 -3.45
N HIS A 81 10.65 6.52 -3.23
CA HIS A 81 9.19 6.54 -3.31
C HIS A 81 8.66 6.18 -4.69
N SER A 82 9.28 6.64 -5.77
CA SER A 82 8.88 6.26 -7.14
C SER A 82 9.04 4.76 -7.39
N ILE A 83 10.16 4.16 -6.96
CA ILE A 83 10.41 2.73 -7.11
C ILE A 83 9.38 1.92 -6.32
N ILE A 84 9.20 2.27 -5.04
CA ILE A 84 8.25 1.57 -4.15
C ILE A 84 6.82 1.68 -4.68
N MET A 85 6.43 2.83 -5.22
CA MET A 85 5.12 3.03 -5.83
C MET A 85 4.91 2.12 -7.05
N ILE A 86 5.92 1.94 -7.91
CA ILE A 86 5.83 1.01 -9.05
C ILE A 86 5.68 -0.42 -8.54
N CYS A 87 6.52 -0.84 -7.58
CA CYS A 87 6.42 -2.15 -6.95
C CYS A 87 5.04 -2.37 -6.29
N TYR A 88 4.48 -1.33 -5.69
CA TYR A 88 3.16 -1.36 -5.05
C TYR A 88 2.04 -1.53 -6.07
N ILE A 89 2.11 -0.85 -7.23
CA ILE A 89 1.15 -1.07 -8.33
C ILE A 89 1.20 -2.52 -8.81
N LEU A 90 2.41 -3.07 -9.03
CA LEU A 90 2.57 -4.47 -9.43
C LEU A 90 2.02 -5.42 -8.37
N SER A 91 2.21 -5.10 -7.09
CA SER A 91 1.66 -5.86 -5.97
C SER A 91 0.13 -5.85 -5.96
N LEU A 92 -0.51 -4.70 -6.21
CA LEU A 92 -1.97 -4.63 -6.32
C LEU A 92 -2.53 -5.37 -7.53
N LEU A 93 -1.82 -5.36 -8.67
CA LEU A 93 -2.19 -6.16 -9.84
C LEU A 93 -2.10 -7.66 -9.53
N PHE A 94 -1.05 -8.09 -8.84
CA PHE A 94 -0.92 -9.47 -8.38
C PHE A 94 -2.05 -9.86 -7.42
N LEU A 95 -2.40 -8.97 -6.47
CA LEU A 95 -3.55 -9.17 -5.58
C LEU A 95 -4.87 -9.34 -6.33
N LEU A 96 -5.07 -8.52 -7.38
CA LEU A 96 -6.25 -8.59 -8.22
C LEU A 96 -6.34 -9.95 -8.92
N VAL A 97 -5.22 -10.48 -9.44
CA VAL A 97 -5.19 -11.82 -10.04
C VAL A 97 -5.59 -12.88 -9.00
N ILE A 98 -5.05 -12.82 -7.78
CA ILE A 98 -5.42 -13.74 -6.69
C ILE A 98 -6.91 -13.65 -6.38
N CYS A 99 -7.47 -12.44 -6.30
CA CYS A 99 -8.90 -12.25 -6.04
C CYS A 99 -9.76 -12.86 -7.15
N ILE A 100 -9.36 -12.69 -8.42
CA ILE A 100 -10.10 -13.24 -9.57
C ILE A 100 -10.05 -14.77 -9.55
N VAL A 101 -8.87 -15.35 -9.34
CA VAL A 101 -8.71 -16.81 -9.28
C VAL A 101 -9.52 -17.39 -8.11
N GLY A 102 -9.40 -16.80 -6.92
CA GLY A 102 -10.18 -17.23 -5.75
C GLY A 102 -11.69 -17.12 -5.99
N LEU A 103 -12.17 -16.03 -6.57
CA LEU A 103 -13.59 -15.88 -6.91
C LEU A 103 -14.07 -16.95 -7.91
N VAL A 104 -13.27 -17.27 -8.93
CA VAL A 104 -13.61 -18.29 -9.92
C VAL A 104 -13.67 -19.68 -9.29
N GLU A 105 -12.72 -20.00 -8.40
CA GLU A 105 -12.70 -21.26 -7.67
C GLU A 105 -13.93 -21.39 -6.77
N GLU A 106 -14.26 -20.38 -5.97
CA GLU A 106 -15.46 -20.36 -5.10
C GLU A 106 -16.80 -20.42 -5.88
N ILE A 107 -16.84 -19.91 -7.12
CA ILE A 107 -18.06 -20.04 -7.95
C ILE A 107 -18.18 -21.44 -8.55
N LYS A 108 -17.04 -22.07 -8.86
CA LYS A 108 -16.98 -23.37 -9.53
C LYS A 108 -17.21 -24.52 -8.54
N ASP A 109 -16.52 -24.49 -7.41
CA ASP A 109 -16.83 -25.35 -6.28
C ASP A 109 -17.99 -24.72 -5.53
N ARG A 110 -19.20 -25.28 -5.69
CA ARG A 110 -20.35 -24.94 -4.82
C ARG A 110 -20.15 -25.46 -3.40
N SER A 111 -18.92 -25.43 -2.89
CA SER A 111 -18.60 -25.79 -1.53
C SER A 111 -19.19 -24.72 -0.61
N GLU A 112 -19.96 -25.14 0.39
CA GLU A 112 -20.40 -24.30 1.50
C GLU A 112 -19.25 -23.99 2.49
N ASP A 113 -18.01 -23.86 2.00
CA ASP A 113 -16.87 -23.57 2.86
C ASP A 113 -16.79 -22.06 3.12
N ASP A 114 -17.41 -21.64 4.23
CA ASP A 114 -17.45 -20.25 4.68
C ASP A 114 -16.06 -19.61 4.78
N ILE A 115 -14.99 -20.41 4.98
CA ILE A 115 -13.62 -19.91 5.14
C ILE A 115 -13.07 -19.36 3.83
N GLY A 116 -13.33 -20.02 2.70
CA GLY A 116 -12.85 -19.61 1.38
C GLY A 116 -13.43 -18.27 0.96
N ILE A 117 -14.76 -18.13 1.08
CA ILE A 117 -15.49 -16.89 0.84
C ILE A 117 -14.97 -15.75 1.72
N LEU A 118 -14.73 -16.00 3.02
CA LEU A 118 -14.18 -15.00 3.94
C LEU A 118 -12.77 -14.54 3.51
N MET A 119 -11.90 -15.44 3.05
CA MET A 119 -10.59 -15.06 2.53
C MET A 119 -10.69 -14.19 1.27
N VAL A 120 -11.59 -14.52 0.36
CA VAL A 120 -11.83 -13.72 -0.86
C VAL A 120 -12.32 -12.32 -0.50
N ILE A 121 -13.30 -12.21 0.40
CA ILE A 121 -13.79 -10.91 0.90
C ILE A 121 -12.65 -10.12 1.55
N PHE A 122 -11.82 -10.76 2.38
CA PHE A 122 -10.67 -10.13 3.01
C PHE A 122 -9.70 -9.54 1.96
N PHE A 123 -9.37 -10.30 0.91
CA PHE A 123 -8.50 -9.82 -0.15
C PHE A 123 -9.12 -8.67 -0.96
N ILE A 124 -10.43 -8.72 -1.24
CA ILE A 124 -11.15 -7.64 -1.92
C ILE A 124 -11.12 -6.34 -1.09
N ILE A 125 -11.37 -6.42 0.23
CA ILE A 125 -11.29 -5.26 1.12
C ILE A 125 -9.88 -4.64 1.10
N ASN A 126 -8.85 -5.48 1.17
CA ASN A 126 -7.46 -5.03 1.10
C ASN A 126 -7.12 -4.42 -0.26
N LEU A 127 -7.63 -4.98 -1.36
CA LEU A 127 -7.47 -4.44 -2.71
C LEU A 127 -8.10 -3.05 -2.84
N LEU A 128 -9.34 -2.88 -2.37
CA LEU A 128 -10.04 -1.59 -2.39
C LEU A 128 -9.33 -0.55 -1.53
N ALA A 129 -8.91 -0.92 -0.32
CA ALA A 129 -8.10 -0.06 0.55
C ALA A 129 -6.77 0.33 -0.13
N GLY A 130 -6.14 -0.62 -0.84
CA GLY A 130 -4.90 -0.39 -1.58
C GLY A 130 -5.06 0.60 -2.75
N ILE A 131 -6.14 0.46 -3.53
CA ILE A 131 -6.48 1.41 -4.60
C ILE A 131 -6.73 2.81 -4.02
N TYR A 132 -7.48 2.90 -2.91
CA TYR A 132 -7.71 4.16 -2.22
C TYR A 132 -6.40 4.82 -1.76
N VAL A 133 -5.47 4.04 -1.19
CA VAL A 133 -4.15 4.52 -0.78
C VAL A 133 -3.35 4.98 -2.00
N LEU A 134 -3.31 4.22 -3.09
CA LEU A 134 -2.60 4.60 -4.31
C LEU A 134 -3.06 5.96 -4.85
N VAL A 135 -4.37 6.17 -4.97
CA VAL A 135 -4.93 7.43 -5.48
C VAL A 135 -4.56 8.61 -4.57
N ASN A 136 -4.66 8.43 -3.25
CA ASN A 136 -4.33 9.49 -2.30
C ASN A 136 -2.82 9.77 -2.20
N GLN A 137 -1.97 8.75 -2.39
CA GLN A 137 -0.51 8.89 -2.45
C GLN A 137 -0.10 9.81 -3.62
N PHE A 138 -0.67 9.62 -4.81
CA PHE A 138 -0.42 10.53 -5.95
C PHE A 138 -0.84 11.96 -5.65
N ILE A 139 -1.98 12.14 -5.01
CA ILE A 139 -2.52 13.48 -4.69
C ILE A 139 -1.69 14.15 -3.60
N LEU A 140 -1.23 13.41 -2.59
CA LEU A 140 -0.35 13.91 -1.52
C LEU A 140 0.95 14.48 -2.09
N VAL A 141 1.63 13.72 -2.96
CA VAL A 141 2.89 14.13 -3.57
C VAL A 141 2.71 15.38 -4.43
N ARG A 142 1.61 15.47 -5.19
CA ARG A 142 1.29 16.67 -5.99
C ARG A 142 1.04 17.89 -5.10
N LEU A 143 0.32 17.72 -3.99
CA LEU A 143 0.00 18.81 -3.06
C LEU A 143 1.23 19.32 -2.30
N ILE A 144 2.10 18.43 -1.80
CA ILE A 144 3.35 18.83 -1.14
C ILE A 144 4.21 19.67 -2.09
N LYS A 145 4.37 19.23 -3.34
CA LYS A 145 5.12 19.99 -4.36
C LYS A 145 4.49 21.37 -4.65
N LYS A 146 3.17 21.43 -4.80
CA LYS A 146 2.45 22.69 -5.05
C LYS A 146 2.61 23.67 -3.89
N ASN A 147 2.45 23.19 -2.65
CA ASN A 147 2.56 24.01 -1.46
C ASN A 147 3.99 24.51 -1.23
N TYR A 148 4.99 23.65 -1.44
CA TYR A 148 6.40 24.04 -1.34
C TYR A 148 6.79 25.10 -2.37
N LYS A 149 6.31 24.98 -3.62
CA LYS A 149 6.54 26.02 -4.65
C LYS A 149 5.89 27.34 -4.24
N LYS A 150 4.66 27.30 -3.69
CA LYS A 150 3.97 28.50 -3.21
C LYS A 150 4.70 29.16 -2.05
N SER A 151 5.21 28.39 -1.08
CA SER A 151 5.98 28.95 0.04
C SER A 151 7.29 29.59 -0.40
N LEU A 152 7.96 29.01 -1.41
CA LEU A 152 9.17 29.62 -1.99
C LEU A 152 8.88 30.95 -2.70
N LEU A 153 7.79 31.04 -3.46
CA LEU A 153 7.41 32.29 -4.13
C LEU A 153 7.10 33.40 -3.13
N ILE A 154 6.34 33.10 -2.07
CA ILE A 154 6.05 34.07 -1.00
C ILE A 154 7.35 34.54 -0.32
N LEU A 155 8.31 33.64 -0.10
CA LEU A 155 9.62 34.01 0.45
C LEU A 155 10.41 34.95 -0.48
N ILE A 156 10.37 34.71 -1.79
CA ILE A 156 11.05 35.55 -2.79
C ILE A 156 10.40 36.93 -2.86
N ASP A 157 9.06 36.99 -2.89
CA ASP A 157 8.31 38.25 -2.95
C ASP A 157 8.62 39.12 -1.72
N ASN A 158 8.60 38.53 -0.53
CA ASN A 158 8.95 39.24 0.72
C ASN A 158 10.40 39.75 0.75
N LEU A 159 11.34 39.04 0.11
CA LEU A 159 12.74 39.47 0.00
C LEU A 159 12.94 40.57 -1.04
N GLY A 160 12.09 40.64 -2.07
CA GLY A 160 12.13 41.68 -3.11
C GLY A 160 11.47 43.00 -2.70
N GLU A 161 10.61 42.98 -1.67
CA GLU A 161 9.99 44.17 -1.06
C GLU A 161 10.83 44.79 0.08
N SER A 162 11.99 44.19 0.41
CA SER A 162 12.96 44.68 1.41
C SER A 162 14.07 45.50 0.75
#